data_AF-A0A7S1CCZ8-F1
#
_entry.id   AF-A0A7S1CCZ8-F1
#
_cell.length_a   1.000
_cell.length_b   1.000
_cell.length_c   1.000
_cell.angle_alpha   90.00
_cell.angle_beta   90.00
_cell.angle_gamma   90.00
#
_symmetry.space_group_name_H-M   'P 1'
#
loop_
_entity.id
_entity.type
_entity.pdbx_description
1 polymer ?
#
loop_
_entity_poly.entity_id
_entity_poly.type
_entity_poly.pdbx_seq_one_letter_code
_entity_poly.pdbx_strand_id
1 'polypeptide(L)'
;FPRSQGANAGRLRGARGMEVDPLMAEQAFARAARGARPARLEPGSPLDQLLLRHPRRAVACLRSLVLVGILGAAVSAVPSWVVLRDTADAPFMCNTALRWWAGVCVVVQVAQMPLRVALWRAFGSAAAHRRSRDVGDALLRVSHSWPWKLNQRIGLAVFAWFVGGGGLLWHLWAWTAVSLPLLKLVFALLGVGSLRLCATFAFFYAIFVRRSEGALGPRGASRRAIEKLKRATWPSGAVAAAAAGGDGDGDGDGDGDG
;
A
#
# COMPACT_ATOMS: atom_id res chain seq x y z
N PHE A 1 -38.08 -24.81 54.13
CA PHE A 1 -38.55 -23.45 53.80
C PHE A 1 -37.62 -22.46 54.50
N PRO A 2 -37.15 -21.35 53.88
CA PRO A 2 -37.45 -20.77 52.55
C PRO A 2 -36.31 -21.08 51.54
N ARG A 3 -36.49 -21.36 50.24
CA ARG A 3 -37.21 -20.70 49.13
C ARG A 3 -36.84 -19.22 48.93
N SER A 4 -35.64 -18.98 48.40
CA SER A 4 -35.34 -17.77 47.63
C SER A 4 -35.75 -17.97 46.17
N GLN A 5 -36.81 -17.25 45.80
CA GLN A 5 -37.19 -16.89 44.44
C GLN A 5 -35.98 -16.22 43.76
N GLY A 6 -35.60 -16.53 42.52
CA GLY A 6 -36.45 -16.43 41.34
C GLY A 6 -36.38 -15.00 40.79
N ALA A 7 -35.29 -14.64 40.13
CA ALA A 7 -35.24 -13.44 39.28
C ALA A 7 -34.12 -13.53 38.22
N ASN A 8 -34.53 -13.34 36.96
CA ASN A 8 -33.72 -12.92 35.80
C ASN A 8 -32.76 -13.93 35.13
N ALA A 9 -33.30 -15.06 34.68
CA ALA A 9 -32.71 -15.84 33.59
C ALA A 9 -33.51 -15.66 32.28
N GLY A 10 -33.63 -14.42 31.79
CA GLY A 10 -34.55 -14.13 30.69
C GLY A 10 -34.26 -12.87 29.88
N ARG A 11 -33.00 -12.58 29.47
CA ARG A 11 -32.75 -11.54 28.45
C ARG A 11 -31.37 -11.57 27.79
N LEU A 12 -30.89 -12.73 27.34
CA LEU A 12 -29.70 -12.81 26.45
C LEU A 12 -29.91 -13.77 25.27
N ARG A 13 -31.10 -13.76 24.67
CA ARG A 13 -31.37 -14.36 23.35
C ARG A 13 -31.81 -13.25 22.41
N GLY A 14 -30.85 -12.63 21.73
CA GLY A 14 -31.15 -11.53 20.80
C GLY A 14 -29.97 -10.99 20.01
N ALA A 15 -28.73 -11.36 20.31
CA ALA A 15 -27.59 -11.11 19.43
C ALA A 15 -27.45 -12.27 18.40
N ARG A 16 -28.54 -12.57 17.69
CA ARG A 16 -28.46 -13.44 16.51
C ARG A 16 -27.87 -12.60 15.39
N GLY A 17 -26.64 -12.96 15.02
CA GLY A 17 -25.92 -12.56 13.82
C GLY A 17 -26.41 -11.27 13.17
N MET A 18 -25.75 -10.16 13.51
CA MET A 18 -25.66 -9.04 12.57
C MET A 18 -24.83 -9.57 11.39
N GLU A 19 -25.48 -10.31 10.49
CA GLU A 19 -24.95 -10.70 9.21
C GLU A 19 -24.76 -9.39 8.46
N VAL A 20 -23.54 -8.86 8.55
CA VAL A 20 -23.17 -7.62 7.88
C VAL A 20 -23.31 -7.91 6.41
N ASP A 21 -24.45 -7.53 5.84
CA ASP A 21 -24.75 -7.74 4.44
C ASP A 21 -23.60 -7.11 3.63
N PRO A 22 -22.80 -7.90 2.90
CA PRO A 22 -21.66 -7.38 2.16
C PRO A 22 -22.09 -6.28 1.17
N LEU A 23 -23.36 -6.29 0.73
CA LEU A 23 -23.96 -5.22 -0.06
C LEU A 23 -24.08 -3.90 0.72
N MET A 24 -24.41 -3.91 2.01
CA MET A 24 -24.48 -2.70 2.84
C MET A 24 -23.09 -2.08 3.03
N ALA A 25 -22.06 -2.90 3.24
CA ALA A 25 -20.68 -2.42 3.33
C ALA A 25 -20.22 -1.81 1.98
N GLU A 26 -20.57 -2.44 0.86
CA GLU A 26 -20.28 -1.95 -0.49
C GLU A 26 -21.04 -0.65 -0.80
N GLN A 27 -22.31 -0.54 -0.38
CA GLN A 27 -23.10 0.68 -0.54
C GLN A 27 -22.61 1.82 0.36
N ALA A 28 -22.25 1.55 1.62
CA ALA A 28 -21.68 2.54 2.53
C ALA A 28 -20.35 3.08 2.00
N PHE A 29 -19.50 2.18 1.47
CA PHE A 29 -18.28 2.55 0.76
C PHE A 29 -18.58 3.44 -0.46
N ALA A 30 -19.54 3.04 -1.31
CA ALA A 30 -19.92 3.80 -2.50
C ALA A 30 -20.54 5.16 -2.18
N ARG A 31 -21.20 5.31 -1.02
CA ARG A 31 -21.71 6.60 -0.52
C ARG A 31 -20.58 7.47 0.03
N ALA A 32 -19.68 6.90 0.83
CA ALA A 32 -18.50 7.61 1.33
C ALA A 32 -17.60 8.10 0.20
N ALA A 33 -17.44 7.30 -0.86
CA ALA A 33 -16.69 7.69 -2.06
C ALA A 33 -17.38 8.77 -2.91
N ARG A 34 -18.71 8.90 -2.85
CA ARG A 34 -19.49 9.90 -3.60
C ARG A 34 -19.62 11.25 -2.89
N GLY A 35 -19.58 11.28 -1.56
CA GLY A 35 -19.76 12.51 -0.77
C GLY A 35 -18.56 13.46 -0.76
N ALA A 36 -17.35 12.98 -1.06
CA ALA A 36 -16.16 13.81 -1.10
C ALA A 36 -16.05 14.50 -2.48
N ARG A 37 -16.61 15.71 -2.62
CA ARG A 37 -16.25 16.61 -3.73
C ARG A 37 -14.76 16.91 -3.60
N PRO A 38 -13.89 16.53 -4.56
CA PRO A 38 -12.49 16.84 -4.46
C PRO A 38 -12.34 18.36 -4.63
N ALA A 39 -11.99 19.07 -3.56
CA ALA A 39 -11.17 20.27 -3.72
C ALA A 39 -10.04 19.90 -4.68
N ARG A 40 -9.70 20.75 -5.65
CA ARG A 40 -8.64 20.49 -6.65
C ARG A 40 -7.46 19.82 -5.94
N LEU A 41 -7.30 18.52 -6.16
CA LEU A 41 -6.27 17.73 -5.53
C LEU A 41 -4.97 18.12 -6.24
N GLU A 42 -4.29 19.12 -5.69
CA GLU A 42 -2.90 19.41 -6.03
C GLU A 42 -2.10 18.10 -5.83
N PRO A 43 -1.45 17.55 -6.86
CA PRO A 43 -0.70 16.30 -6.75
C PRO A 43 0.53 16.52 -5.85
N GLY A 44 0.32 16.39 -4.54
CA GLY A 44 1.35 16.63 -3.53
C GLY A 44 2.32 15.47 -3.35
N SER A 45 2.00 14.26 -3.81
CA SER A 45 2.90 13.10 -3.72
C SER A 45 3.57 12.77 -5.06
N PRO A 46 4.85 12.36 -5.07
CA PRO A 46 5.53 11.89 -6.29
C PRO A 46 4.85 10.66 -6.89
N LEU A 47 4.13 9.88 -6.07
CA LEU A 47 3.30 8.78 -6.53
C LEU A 47 2.16 9.30 -7.41
N ASP A 48 1.46 10.37 -7.02
CA ASP A 48 0.33 10.92 -7.78
C ASP A 48 0.77 11.42 -9.15
N GLN A 49 1.94 12.06 -9.24
CA GLN A 49 2.53 12.47 -10.52
C GLN A 49 2.82 11.28 -11.43
N LEU A 50 3.32 10.17 -10.85
CA LEU A 50 3.58 8.93 -11.57
C LEU A 50 2.27 8.26 -12.05
N LEU A 51 1.22 8.27 -11.22
CA LEU A 51 -0.10 7.74 -11.56
C LEU A 51 -0.76 8.54 -12.69
N LEU A 52 -0.65 9.87 -12.66
CA LEU A 52 -1.21 10.78 -13.66
C LEU A 52 -0.53 10.66 -15.03
N ARG A 53 0.76 10.32 -15.06
CA ARG A 53 1.50 10.16 -16.33
C ARG A 53 1.00 8.97 -17.17
N HIS A 54 0.58 7.89 -16.51
CA HIS A 54 0.14 6.65 -17.19
C HIS A 54 -1.07 5.98 -16.50
N PRO A 55 -2.27 6.62 -16.51
CA PRO A 55 -3.39 6.23 -15.65
C PRO A 55 -3.90 4.81 -15.91
N ARG A 56 -4.05 4.39 -17.17
CA ARG A 56 -4.51 3.03 -17.50
C ARG A 56 -3.55 1.93 -17.01
N ARG A 57 -2.24 2.18 -17.10
CA ARG A 57 -1.22 1.23 -16.65
C ARG A 57 -1.14 1.20 -15.14
N ALA A 58 -1.24 2.36 -14.50
CA ALA A 58 -1.30 2.49 -13.06
C ALA A 58 -2.50 1.73 -12.48
N VAL A 59 -3.69 1.86 -13.07
CA VAL A 59 -4.88 1.08 -12.66
C VAL A 59 -4.65 -0.42 -12.81
N ALA A 60 -4.09 -0.87 -13.94
CA ALA A 60 -3.77 -2.29 -14.12
C ALA A 60 -2.76 -2.80 -13.08
N CYS A 61 -1.71 -2.02 -12.80
CA CYS A 61 -0.72 -2.31 -11.76
C CYS A 61 -1.37 -2.47 -10.39
N LEU A 62 -2.12 -1.45 -9.95
CA LEU A 62 -2.77 -1.44 -8.64
C LEU A 62 -3.79 -2.58 -8.52
N ARG A 63 -4.54 -2.87 -9.58
CA ARG A 63 -5.48 -4.01 -9.63
C ARG A 63 -4.74 -5.34 -9.47
N SER A 64 -3.62 -5.53 -10.15
CA SER A 64 -2.78 -6.74 -10.00
C SER A 64 -2.18 -6.85 -8.60
N LEU A 65 -1.71 -5.74 -8.01
CA LEU A 65 -1.17 -5.73 -6.65
C LEU A 65 -2.21 -6.11 -5.61
N VAL A 66 -3.44 -5.58 -5.74
CA VAL A 66 -4.55 -5.96 -4.86
C VAL A 66 -4.92 -7.43 -5.05
N LEU A 67 -4.95 -7.93 -6.30
CA LEU A 67 -5.22 -9.33 -6.59
C LEU A 67 -4.17 -10.28 -5.99
N VAL A 68 -2.89 -9.98 -6.18
CA VAL A 68 -1.78 -10.73 -5.55
C VAL A 68 -1.90 -10.68 -4.02
N GLY A 69 -2.34 -9.57 -3.46
CA GLY A 69 -2.66 -9.46 -2.04
C GLY A 69 -3.80 -10.39 -1.59
N ILE A 70 -4.86 -10.51 -2.39
CA ILE A 70 -5.99 -11.43 -2.12
C ILE A 70 -5.52 -12.88 -2.21
N LEU A 71 -4.85 -13.26 -3.31
CA LEU A 71 -4.35 -14.62 -3.50
C LEU A 71 -3.33 -15.01 -2.42
N GLY A 72 -2.39 -14.12 -2.13
CA GLY A 72 -1.37 -14.34 -1.11
C GLY A 72 -1.99 -14.59 0.27
N ALA A 73 -2.97 -13.78 0.67
CA ALA A 73 -3.62 -13.98 1.96
C ALA A 73 -4.55 -15.21 2.00
N ALA A 74 -5.17 -15.63 0.88
CA ALA A 74 -5.87 -16.91 0.84
C ALA A 74 -4.89 -18.10 0.99
N VAL A 75 -3.76 -18.05 0.27
CA VAL A 75 -2.71 -19.09 0.31
C VAL A 75 -2.08 -19.19 1.69
N SER A 76 -1.89 -18.08 2.42
CA SER A 76 -1.35 -18.15 3.79
C SER A 76 -2.41 -18.45 4.86
N ALA A 77 -3.65 -17.97 4.72
CA ALA A 77 -4.67 -18.15 5.76
C ALA A 77 -5.13 -19.61 5.89
N VAL A 78 -5.35 -20.31 4.77
CA VAL A 78 -5.88 -21.69 4.81
C VAL A 78 -4.93 -22.67 5.53
N PRO A 79 -3.63 -22.77 5.17
CA PRO A 79 -2.72 -23.67 5.86
C PRO A 79 -2.49 -23.26 7.33
N SER A 80 -2.46 -21.96 7.62
CA SER A 80 -2.32 -21.46 8.99
C SER A 80 -3.51 -21.86 9.85
N TRP A 81 -4.72 -21.77 9.32
CA TRP A 81 -5.93 -22.19 10.01
C TRP A 81 -5.91 -23.69 10.31
N VAL A 82 -5.53 -24.52 9.33
CA VAL A 82 -5.42 -25.98 9.50
C VAL A 82 -4.40 -26.30 10.61
N VAL A 83 -3.19 -25.76 10.52
CA VAL A 83 -2.15 -26.04 11.52
C VAL A 83 -2.51 -25.50 12.91
N LEU A 84 -3.15 -24.32 13.00
CA LEU A 84 -3.63 -23.78 14.28
C LEU A 84 -4.70 -24.67 14.90
N ARG A 85 -5.61 -25.22 14.10
CA ARG A 85 -6.62 -26.17 14.56
C ARG A 85 -5.98 -27.47 15.05
N ASP A 86 -5.09 -28.06 14.26
CA ASP A 86 -4.43 -29.33 14.59
C ASP A 86 -3.51 -29.21 15.80
N THR A 87 -2.97 -28.02 16.05
CA THR A 87 -2.11 -27.74 17.20
C THR A 87 -2.85 -27.15 18.39
N ALA A 88 -4.17 -26.97 18.34
CA ALA A 88 -4.92 -26.29 19.41
C ALA A 88 -4.78 -27.00 20.78
N ASP A 89 -4.82 -28.33 20.78
CA ASP A 89 -4.84 -29.14 22.01
C ASP A 89 -3.45 -29.44 22.57
N ALA A 90 -2.37 -29.08 21.86
CA ALA A 90 -1.02 -29.41 22.32
C ALA A 90 -0.64 -28.58 23.58
N PRO A 91 -0.20 -29.22 24.69
CA PRO A 91 -0.11 -28.63 26.03
C PRO A 91 1.10 -27.71 26.28
N PHE A 92 1.96 -27.50 25.30
CA PHE A 92 3.22 -26.78 25.49
C PHE A 92 3.03 -25.25 25.57
N MET A 93 3.27 -24.69 26.76
CA MET A 93 3.24 -23.25 27.06
C MET A 93 4.13 -22.41 26.13
N CYS A 94 5.29 -22.94 25.68
CA CYS A 94 6.20 -22.23 24.77
C CYS A 94 5.61 -21.98 23.37
N ASN A 95 4.61 -22.74 22.94
CA ASN A 95 3.99 -22.56 21.62
C ASN A 95 2.88 -21.49 21.62
N THR A 96 2.42 -21.04 22.79
CA THR A 96 1.29 -20.12 22.92
C THR A 96 1.54 -18.79 22.21
N ALA A 97 2.74 -18.20 22.36
CA ALA A 97 3.10 -16.95 21.70
C ALA A 97 3.07 -17.09 20.16
N LEU A 98 3.57 -18.21 19.65
CA LEU A 98 3.62 -18.47 18.20
C LEU A 98 2.23 -18.74 17.60
N ARG A 99 1.37 -19.44 18.35
CA ARG A 99 -0.05 -19.63 17.99
C ARG A 99 -0.80 -18.31 17.96
N TRP A 100 -0.61 -17.46 18.96
CA TRP A 100 -1.20 -16.11 18.97
C TRP A 100 -0.71 -15.28 17.80
N TRP A 101 0.60 -15.31 17.52
CA TRP A 101 1.17 -14.60 16.39
C TRP A 101 0.55 -15.03 15.06
N ALA A 102 0.47 -16.34 14.80
CA ALA A 102 -0.15 -16.89 13.61
C ALA A 102 -1.67 -16.64 13.56
N GLY A 103 -2.36 -16.73 14.70
CA GLY A 103 -3.78 -16.46 14.83
C GLY A 103 -4.13 -15.01 14.48
N VAL A 104 -3.38 -14.04 15.01
CA VAL A 104 -3.52 -12.62 14.67
C VAL A 104 -3.28 -12.41 13.17
N CYS A 105 -2.26 -13.06 12.59
CA CYS A 105 -2.01 -13.01 11.15
C CYS A 105 -3.23 -13.48 10.33
N VAL A 106 -3.84 -14.61 10.70
CA VAL A 106 -5.03 -15.13 10.00
C VAL A 106 -6.21 -14.17 10.14
N VAL A 107 -6.51 -13.71 11.36
CA VAL A 107 -7.62 -12.78 11.62
C VAL A 107 -7.46 -11.50 10.81
N VAL A 108 -6.27 -10.89 10.82
CA VAL A 108 -6.01 -9.66 10.07
C VAL A 108 -6.12 -9.90 8.56
N GLN A 109 -5.61 -11.03 8.05
CA GLN A 109 -5.73 -11.37 6.63
C GLN A 109 -7.17 -11.56 6.18
N VAL A 110 -7.98 -12.27 6.97
CA VAL A 110 -9.41 -12.48 6.70
C VAL A 110 -10.18 -11.16 6.77
N ALA A 111 -9.93 -10.35 7.80
CA ALA A 111 -10.55 -9.04 7.93
C ALA A 111 -10.18 -8.07 6.79
N GLN A 112 -8.97 -8.20 6.21
CA GLN A 112 -8.54 -7.42 5.05
C GLN A 112 -9.17 -7.85 3.72
N MET A 113 -9.65 -9.09 3.59
CA MET A 113 -10.23 -9.59 2.34
C MET A 113 -11.37 -8.73 1.77
N PRO A 114 -12.44 -8.43 2.53
CA PRO A 114 -13.55 -7.63 1.99
C PRO A 114 -13.08 -6.25 1.53
N LEU A 115 -12.16 -5.63 2.28
CA LEU A 115 -11.56 -4.34 1.92
C LEU A 115 -10.80 -4.43 0.59
N ARG A 116 -9.99 -5.48 0.39
CA ARG A 116 -9.23 -5.69 -0.86
C ARG A 116 -10.14 -6.01 -2.03
N VAL A 117 -11.19 -6.80 -1.84
CA VAL A 117 -12.18 -7.09 -2.89
C VAL A 117 -12.90 -5.81 -3.31
N ALA A 118 -13.32 -4.98 -2.36
CA ALA A 118 -13.94 -3.68 -2.64
C ALA A 118 -12.99 -2.76 -3.43
N LEU A 119 -11.72 -2.67 -3.04
CA LEU A 119 -10.70 -1.90 -3.76
C LEU A 119 -10.46 -2.47 -5.17
N TRP A 120 -10.38 -3.79 -5.33
CA TRP A 120 -10.18 -4.43 -6.63
C TRP A 120 -11.33 -4.12 -7.60
N ARG A 121 -12.58 -4.17 -7.10
CA ARG A 121 -13.77 -3.75 -7.86
C ARG A 121 -13.72 -2.27 -8.21
N ALA A 122 -13.39 -1.40 -7.25
CA ALA A 122 -13.28 0.04 -7.47
C ALA A 122 -12.21 0.41 -8.54
N PHE A 123 -11.06 -0.26 -8.55
CA PHE A 123 -10.08 -0.11 -9.62
C PHE A 123 -10.58 -0.67 -10.96
N GLY A 124 -11.37 -1.74 -10.94
CA GLY A 124 -12.03 -2.28 -12.13
C GLY A 124 -13.01 -1.30 -12.75
N SER A 125 -13.86 -0.67 -11.95
CA SER A 125 -14.79 0.35 -12.42
C SER A 125 -14.06 1.60 -12.93
N ALA A 126 -12.95 1.99 -12.30
CA ALA A 126 -12.10 3.07 -12.80
C ALA A 126 -11.50 2.73 -14.18
N ALA A 127 -11.06 1.48 -14.40
CA ALA A 127 -10.51 1.01 -15.67
C ALA A 127 -11.52 1.03 -16.83
N ALA A 128 -12.82 0.90 -16.54
CA ALA A 128 -13.88 0.83 -17.55
C ALA A 128 -14.15 2.17 -18.26
N HIS A 129 -13.62 3.29 -17.74
CA HIS A 129 -13.82 4.60 -18.36
C HIS A 129 -13.05 4.71 -19.69
N ARG A 130 -13.74 5.15 -20.76
CA ARG A 130 -13.15 5.25 -22.10
C ARG A 130 -12.07 6.32 -22.20
N ARG A 131 -12.27 7.48 -21.56
CA ARG A 131 -11.32 8.61 -21.64
C ARG A 131 -10.22 8.49 -20.59
N SER A 132 -8.98 8.69 -20.99
CA SER A 132 -7.81 8.57 -20.08
C SER A 132 -7.83 9.58 -18.93
N ARG A 133 -8.42 10.77 -19.14
CA ARG A 133 -8.56 11.80 -18.10
C ARG A 133 -9.48 11.32 -16.97
N ASP A 134 -10.64 10.77 -17.33
CA ASP A 134 -11.62 10.22 -16.39
C ASP A 134 -11.05 9.05 -15.59
N VAL A 135 -10.18 8.21 -16.20
CA VAL A 135 -9.46 7.13 -15.51
C VAL A 135 -8.50 7.70 -14.47
N GLY A 136 -7.78 8.78 -14.79
CA GLY A 136 -6.88 9.46 -13.86
C GLY A 136 -7.63 10.03 -12.65
N ASP A 137 -8.73 10.75 -12.89
CA ASP A 137 -9.54 11.34 -11.83
C ASP A 137 -10.21 10.26 -10.96
N ALA A 138 -10.69 9.17 -11.58
CA ALA A 138 -11.21 8.02 -10.84
C ALA A 138 -10.13 7.34 -10.00
N LEU A 139 -8.92 7.18 -10.54
CA LEU A 139 -7.80 6.58 -9.84
C LEU A 139 -7.37 7.44 -8.64
N LEU A 140 -7.27 8.77 -8.82
CA LEU A 140 -6.99 9.70 -7.73
C LEU A 140 -8.06 9.64 -6.63
N ARG A 141 -9.34 9.61 -7.01
CA ARG A 141 -10.42 9.45 -6.02
C ARG A 141 -10.27 8.17 -5.20
N VAL A 142 -9.91 7.06 -5.85
CA VAL A 142 -9.68 5.79 -5.16
C VAL A 142 -8.42 5.85 -4.29
N SER A 143 -7.30 6.43 -4.76
CA SER A 143 -6.06 6.54 -3.97
C SER A 143 -6.17 7.50 -2.78
N HIS A 144 -7.04 8.51 -2.85
CA HIS A 144 -7.30 9.40 -1.71
C HIS A 144 -8.41 8.90 -0.78
N SER A 145 -9.14 7.86 -1.18
CA SER A 145 -10.23 7.29 -0.39
C SER A 145 -9.74 6.74 0.95
N TRP A 146 -10.58 6.86 1.98
CA TRP A 146 -10.30 6.31 3.31
C TRP A 146 -9.99 4.80 3.28
N PRO A 147 -10.72 3.96 2.52
CA PRO A 147 -10.45 2.52 2.44
C PRO A 147 -9.07 2.18 1.88
N TRP A 148 -8.58 2.95 0.90
CA TRP A 148 -7.23 2.79 0.38
C TRP A 148 -6.19 3.10 1.45
N LYS A 149 -6.32 4.25 2.13
CA LYS A 149 -5.43 4.64 3.24
C LYS A 149 -5.46 3.62 4.39
N LEU A 150 -6.63 3.09 4.71
CA LEU A 150 -6.76 2.03 5.70
C LEU A 150 -6.03 0.76 5.25
N ASN A 151 -6.21 0.32 4.00
CA ASN A 151 -5.49 -0.84 3.47
C ASN A 151 -3.96 -0.65 3.54
N GLN A 152 -3.46 0.56 3.27
CA GLN A 152 -2.03 0.89 3.43
C GLN A 152 -1.58 0.80 4.89
N ARG A 153 -2.34 1.38 5.83
CA ARG A 153 -2.03 1.34 7.27
C ARG A 153 -2.03 -0.08 7.81
N ILE A 154 -3.04 -0.88 7.49
CA ILE A 154 -3.07 -2.28 7.92
C ILE A 154 -1.95 -3.07 7.22
N GLY A 155 -1.62 -2.76 5.96
CA GLY A 155 -0.46 -3.33 5.28
C GLY A 155 0.86 -3.07 6.02
N LEU A 156 1.08 -1.83 6.48
CA LEU A 156 2.24 -1.45 7.29
C LEU A 156 2.23 -2.14 8.66
N ALA A 157 1.08 -2.20 9.33
CA ALA A 157 0.94 -2.90 10.60
C ALA A 157 1.23 -4.40 10.49
N VAL A 158 0.73 -5.06 9.43
CA VAL A 158 1.03 -6.47 9.14
C VAL A 158 2.52 -6.66 8.87
N PHE A 159 3.15 -5.74 8.12
CA PHE A 159 4.59 -5.81 7.88
C PHE A 159 5.39 -5.70 9.19
N ALA A 160 5.08 -4.71 10.05
CA ALA A 160 5.71 -4.57 11.36
C ALA A 160 5.50 -5.81 12.25
N TRP A 161 4.28 -6.35 12.26
CA TRP A 161 3.94 -7.59 12.97
C TRP A 161 4.74 -8.80 12.44
N PHE A 162 4.99 -8.84 11.14
CA PHE A 162 5.76 -9.90 10.50
C PHE A 162 7.24 -9.85 10.87
N VAL A 163 7.82 -8.65 10.85
CA VAL A 163 9.19 -8.40 11.33
C VAL A 163 9.31 -8.77 12.81
N GLY A 164 8.34 -8.36 13.64
CA GLY A 164 8.28 -8.76 15.05
C GLY A 164 8.19 -10.27 15.25
N GLY A 165 7.42 -10.97 14.39
CA GLY A 165 7.34 -12.42 14.37
C GLY A 165 8.67 -13.10 14.05
N GLY A 166 9.42 -12.56 13.10
CA GLY A 166 10.78 -13.03 12.80
C GLY A 166 11.72 -12.88 13.99
N GLY A 167 11.64 -11.77 14.73
CA GLY A 167 12.37 -11.56 15.98
C GLY A 167 11.97 -12.53 17.08
N LEU A 168 10.66 -12.78 17.26
CA LEU A 168 10.17 -13.79 18.20
C LEU A 168 10.66 -15.19 17.83
N LEU A 169 10.65 -15.53 16.54
CA LEU A 169 11.14 -16.82 16.06
C LEU A 169 12.63 -16.98 16.33
N TRP A 170 13.43 -15.95 16.05
CA TRP A 170 14.86 -15.93 16.34
C TRP A 170 15.12 -16.16 17.84
N HIS A 171 14.36 -15.49 18.70
CA HIS A 171 14.46 -15.67 20.14
C HIS A 171 14.10 -17.10 20.54
N LEU A 172 12.94 -17.62 20.12
CA LEU A 172 12.49 -18.98 20.46
C LEU A 172 13.39 -20.08 19.91
N TRP A 173 14.01 -19.87 18.74
CA TRP A 173 14.99 -20.78 18.16
C TRP A 173 16.21 -20.95 19.07
N ALA A 174 16.72 -19.84 19.63
CA ALA A 174 17.87 -19.85 20.52
C ALA A 174 17.63 -20.68 21.80
N TRP A 175 16.37 -20.82 22.23
CA TRP A 175 15.99 -21.58 23.42
C TRP A 175 15.56 -23.03 23.14
N THR A 176 15.67 -23.53 21.90
CA THR A 176 15.46 -24.94 21.48
C THR A 176 14.10 -25.59 21.81
N ALA A 177 13.12 -24.85 22.31
CA ALA A 177 11.85 -25.41 22.84
C ALA A 177 10.66 -25.36 21.87
N VAL A 178 10.90 -25.34 20.54
CA VAL A 178 9.84 -25.13 19.54
C VAL A 178 9.46 -26.43 18.84
N SER A 179 8.16 -26.66 18.68
CA SER A 179 7.66 -27.79 17.89
C SER A 179 7.95 -27.62 16.39
N LEU A 180 8.49 -28.68 15.76
CA LEU A 180 8.79 -28.73 14.33
C LEU A 180 7.64 -28.31 13.38
N PRO A 181 6.37 -28.70 13.57
CA PRO A 181 5.30 -28.31 12.64
C PRO A 181 5.00 -26.81 12.65
N LEU A 182 5.01 -26.17 13.83
CA LEU A 182 4.81 -24.73 13.96
C LEU A 182 5.97 -23.95 13.35
N LEU A 183 7.20 -24.44 13.53
CA LEU A 183 8.38 -23.86 12.90
C LEU A 183 8.27 -23.88 11.37
N LYS A 184 7.87 -25.03 10.78
CA LYS A 184 7.63 -25.17 9.35
C LYS A 184 6.54 -24.20 8.86
N LEU A 185 5.45 -24.05 9.60
CA LEU A 185 4.38 -23.09 9.26
C LEU A 185 4.91 -21.66 9.24
N VAL A 186 5.69 -21.26 10.25
CA VAL A 186 6.21 -19.90 10.34
C VAL A 186 7.18 -19.62 9.19
N PHE A 187 8.09 -20.55 8.87
CA PHE A 187 8.96 -20.40 7.70
C PHE A 187 8.17 -20.34 6.39
N ALA A 188 7.10 -21.14 6.25
CA ALA A 188 6.23 -21.07 5.09
C ALA A 188 5.53 -19.70 4.98
N LEU A 189 5.04 -19.16 6.10
CA LEU A 189 4.45 -17.82 6.16
C LEU A 189 5.47 -16.74 5.81
N LEU A 190 6.67 -16.81 6.38
CA LEU A 190 7.82 -15.95 6.06
C LEU A 190 8.13 -16.00 4.56
N GLY A 191 8.22 -17.20 3.99
CA GLY A 191 8.47 -17.42 2.57
C GLY A 191 7.40 -16.82 1.66
N VAL A 192 6.11 -17.05 1.95
CA VAL A 192 5.00 -16.48 1.19
C VAL A 192 4.99 -14.96 1.28
N GLY A 193 5.25 -14.40 2.46
CA GLY A 193 5.37 -12.95 2.65
C GLY A 193 6.50 -12.35 1.82
N SER A 194 7.68 -12.96 1.87
CA SER A 194 8.85 -12.54 1.08
C SER A 194 8.60 -12.65 -0.43
N LEU A 195 8.06 -13.78 -0.90
CA LEU A 195 7.70 -13.97 -2.32
C LEU A 195 6.71 -12.90 -2.79
N ARG A 196 5.71 -12.57 -1.97
CA ARG A 196 4.75 -11.51 -2.26
C ARG A 196 5.41 -10.13 -2.36
N LEU A 197 6.35 -9.81 -1.47
CA LEU A 197 7.12 -8.56 -1.54
C LEU A 197 7.95 -8.51 -2.82
N CYS A 198 8.69 -9.59 -3.12
CA CYS A 198 9.47 -9.72 -4.36
C CYS A 198 8.59 -9.55 -5.61
N ALA A 199 7.42 -10.21 -5.66
CA ALA A 199 6.47 -10.06 -6.74
C ALA A 199 5.98 -8.61 -6.88
N THR A 200 5.64 -7.96 -5.76
CA THR A 200 5.24 -6.55 -5.73
C THR A 200 6.32 -5.64 -6.31
N PHE A 201 7.57 -5.78 -5.84
CA PHE A 201 8.71 -5.03 -6.34
C PHE A 201 8.98 -5.32 -7.82
N ALA A 202 8.94 -6.57 -8.25
CA ALA A 202 9.12 -6.96 -9.65
C ALA A 202 8.05 -6.34 -10.55
N PHE A 203 6.78 -6.30 -10.11
CA PHE A 203 5.71 -5.63 -10.83
C PHE A 203 5.94 -4.12 -10.93
N PHE A 204 6.30 -3.46 -9.82
CA PHE A 204 6.65 -2.04 -9.83
C PHE A 204 7.82 -1.75 -10.77
N TYR A 205 8.90 -2.52 -10.68
CA TYR A 205 10.09 -2.39 -11.49
C TYR A 205 9.78 -2.59 -12.99
N ALA A 206 9.04 -3.64 -13.34
CA ALA A 206 8.69 -3.96 -14.71
C ALA A 206 7.78 -2.89 -15.36
N ILE A 207 6.88 -2.29 -14.58
CA ILE A 207 5.91 -1.31 -15.09
C ILE A 207 6.53 0.09 -15.20
N PHE A 208 7.27 0.51 -14.19
CA PHE A 208 7.79 1.87 -14.09
C PHE A 208 9.23 2.01 -14.57
N VAL A 209 10.16 1.19 -14.08
CA VAL A 209 11.61 1.38 -14.31
C VAL A 209 12.05 0.92 -15.70
N ARG A 210 11.73 -0.31 -16.07
CA ARG A 210 12.15 -0.89 -17.36
C ARG A 210 11.63 -0.12 -18.58
N ARG A 211 10.56 0.66 -18.40
CA ARG A 211 9.95 1.48 -19.46
C ARG A 211 10.19 2.97 -19.32
N SER A 212 10.57 3.46 -18.14
CA SER A 212 11.08 4.82 -18.02
C SER A 212 12.35 4.96 -18.84
N GLU A 213 13.26 3.99 -18.79
CA GLU A 213 14.54 4.06 -19.51
C GLU A 213 14.37 4.19 -21.03
N GLY A 214 13.29 3.64 -21.61
CA GLY A 214 12.96 3.80 -23.03
C GLY A 214 12.15 5.06 -23.39
N ALA A 215 11.62 5.79 -22.41
CA ALA A 215 10.71 6.93 -22.63
C ALA A 215 11.15 8.24 -21.95
N LEU A 216 12.19 8.22 -21.10
CA LEU A 216 12.65 9.34 -20.28
C LEU A 216 14.04 9.87 -20.60
N GLY A 217 14.76 9.28 -21.56
CA GLY A 217 15.73 10.09 -22.28
C GLY A 217 14.93 11.23 -22.92
N PRO A 218 15.26 12.53 -22.72
CA PRO A 218 14.67 13.58 -23.52
C PRO A 218 14.80 13.10 -24.95
N ARG A 219 13.66 12.84 -25.61
CA ARG A 219 13.68 12.45 -27.01
C ARG A 219 14.34 13.64 -27.66
N GLY A 220 15.62 13.49 -28.05
CA GLY A 220 16.41 14.60 -28.57
C GLY A 220 15.53 15.32 -29.56
N ALA A 221 15.40 16.65 -29.39
CA ALA A 221 14.49 17.42 -30.22
C ALA A 221 14.71 17.00 -31.67
N SER A 222 13.64 16.62 -32.38
CA SER A 222 13.80 16.11 -33.75
C SER A 222 14.62 17.11 -34.55
N ARG A 223 15.47 16.66 -35.47
CA ARG A 223 16.35 17.56 -36.26
C ARG A 223 15.58 18.75 -36.85
N ARG A 224 14.33 18.53 -37.30
CA ARG A 224 13.41 19.58 -37.78
C ARG A 224 12.97 20.58 -36.70
N ALA A 225 12.80 20.15 -35.45
CA ALA A 225 12.49 21.02 -34.32
C ALA A 225 13.73 21.86 -33.91
N ILE A 226 14.93 21.28 -34.01
CA ILE A 226 16.20 22.00 -33.81
C ILE A 226 16.42 23.03 -34.92
N GLU A 227 16.18 22.66 -36.18
CA GLU A 227 16.31 23.57 -37.33
C GLU A 227 15.28 24.70 -37.33
N LYS A 228 14.11 24.51 -36.67
CA LYS A 228 13.08 25.53 -36.48
C LYS A 228 13.34 26.48 -35.31
N LEU A 229 14.25 26.16 -34.40
CA LEU A 229 14.63 27.12 -33.36
C LEU A 229 15.32 28.30 -34.05
N LYS A 230 14.67 29.47 -33.99
CA LYS A 230 15.21 30.72 -34.48
C LYS A 230 16.56 30.90 -33.80
N ARG A 231 17.67 30.89 -34.56
CA ARG A 231 18.99 31.14 -33.99
C ARG A 231 18.94 32.55 -33.40
N ALA A 232 18.86 32.63 -32.08
CA ALA A 232 19.11 33.88 -31.39
C ALA A 232 20.60 34.17 -31.63
N THR A 233 20.89 35.11 -32.53
CA THR A 233 22.21 35.70 -32.63
C THR A 233 22.45 36.43 -31.34
N TRP A 234 23.28 35.84 -30.48
CA TRP A 234 23.74 36.53 -29.30
C TRP A 234 24.59 37.72 -29.77
N PRO A 235 24.29 38.96 -29.33
CA PRO A 235 25.13 40.09 -29.68
C PRO A 235 26.52 39.85 -29.10
N SER A 236 27.50 39.65 -29.98
CA SER A 236 28.90 39.35 -29.64
C SER A 236 29.52 40.42 -28.73
N GLY A 237 28.96 41.64 -28.71
CA GLY A 237 29.38 42.73 -27.84
C GLY A 237 28.93 42.64 -26.38
N ALA A 238 27.87 41.88 -26.06
CA ALA A 238 27.35 41.80 -24.69
C ALA A 238 28.22 40.93 -23.77
N VAL A 239 28.90 39.93 -24.33
CA VAL A 239 29.84 39.07 -23.58
C VAL A 239 31.15 39.84 -23.29
N ALA A 240 31.57 40.71 -24.21
CA ALA A 240 32.74 41.57 -24.01
C ALA A 240 32.49 42.64 -22.92
N ALA A 241 31.29 43.22 -22.86
CA ALA A 241 30.93 44.19 -21.83
C ALA A 241 30.76 43.56 -20.43
N ALA A 242 30.20 42.35 -20.35
CA ALA A 242 30.06 41.61 -19.08
C ALA A 242 31.41 41.11 -18.53
N ALA A 243 32.37 40.77 -19.41
CA ALA A 243 33.72 40.40 -19.00
C ALA A 243 34.59 41.61 -18.58
N ALA A 244 34.26 42.82 -19.07
CA ALA A 244 35.01 44.04 -18.75
C ALA A 244 34.49 44.78 -17.51
N GLY A 245 33.30 44.45 -16.99
CA GLY A 245 32.67 45.14 -15.85
C GLY A 245 32.79 44.43 -14.49
N GLY A 246 33.56 43.34 -14.39
CA GLY A 246 33.61 42.48 -13.20
C GLY A 246 34.76 42.71 -12.21
N ASP A 247 35.60 43.72 -12.44
CA ASP A 247 36.82 43.97 -11.62
C ASP A 247 36.69 45.17 -10.65
N GLY A 248 35.50 45.73 -10.48
CA GLY A 248 35.30 46.92 -9.66
C GLY A 248 34.29 46.72 -8.53
N ASP A 249 34.76 46.98 -7.31
CA ASP A 249 34.00 47.24 -6.09
C ASP A 249 33.45 46.04 -5.32
N GLY A 250 34.28 45.59 -4.38
CA GLY A 250 33.89 44.75 -3.25
C GLY A 250 34.81 44.84 -2.02
N ASP A 251 35.66 45.88 -1.91
CA ASP A 251 36.27 46.26 -0.64
C ASP A 251 35.29 47.18 0.08
N GLY A 252 34.57 46.60 1.03
CA GLY A 252 33.60 47.29 1.87
C GLY A 252 33.61 46.68 3.25
N ASP A 253 34.71 46.96 3.97
CA ASP A 253 34.77 46.89 5.42
C ASP A 253 33.54 47.53 6.05
N GLY A 254 32.97 46.84 7.03
CA GLY A 254 31.78 47.28 7.73
C GLY A 254 31.64 46.56 9.06
N ASP A 255 32.55 46.90 9.97
CA ASP A 255 32.43 46.70 11.41
C ASP A 255 31.03 47.06 11.92
N GLY A 256 30.52 46.27 12.86
CA GLY A 256 29.24 46.53 13.51
C GLY A 256 28.97 45.62 14.69
N ASP A 257 29.59 45.94 15.82
CA ASP A 257 29.29 45.45 17.16
C ASP A 257 27.79 45.56 17.53
N GLY A 258 27.30 44.59 18.32
CA GLY A 258 25.98 44.62 18.97
C GLY A 258 25.48 43.27 19.46
#